data_AF-K9YRS2-F1
#
_entry.id   AF-K9YRS2-F1
#
_cell.length_a   1.000
_cell.length_b   1.000
_cell.length_c   1.000
_cell.angle_alpha   90.00
_cell.angle_beta   90.00
_cell.angle_gamma   90.00
#
_symmetry.space_group_name_H-M   'P 1'
#
loop_
_entity.id
_entity.type
_entity.pdbx_description
1 polymer ?
#
loop_
_entity_poly.entity_id
_entity_poly.type
_entity_poly.pdbx_seq_one_letter_code
_entity_poly.pdbx_strand_id
1 'polypeptide(L)'
;MKLKDFHETFSSDLQDREFVLGYLQESLEEGGIILFLSALKDVVKADQSNQDNFDKTNDEKNTLNHFLQSQHPTLVEVYKVLKILELDLQVKLLSPISTVT
;
A
#
# COMPACT_ATOMS: atom_id res chain seq x y z
N MET A 1 8.52 -12.33 24.11
CA MET A 1 7.52 -12.76 23.10
C MET A 1 8.03 -12.31 21.75
N LYS A 2 8.29 -13.23 20.81
CA LYS A 2 8.62 -12.84 19.42
C LYS A 2 7.34 -12.24 18.85
N LEU A 3 7.42 -11.01 18.33
CA LEU A 3 6.32 -10.39 17.59
C LEU A 3 5.98 -11.39 16.48
N LYS A 4 4.84 -12.08 16.60
CA LYS A 4 4.32 -12.87 15.48
C LYS A 4 4.23 -11.92 14.30
N ASP A 5 4.67 -12.38 13.14
CA ASP A 5 4.79 -11.58 11.93
C ASP A 5 3.56 -10.68 11.77
N PHE A 6 3.78 -9.36 11.68
CA PHE A 6 2.72 -8.38 11.39
C PHE A 6 1.88 -8.86 10.20
N HIS A 7 2.57 -9.40 9.19
CA HIS A 7 1.96 -10.08 8.06
C HIS A 7 0.99 -11.20 8.46
N GLU A 8 1.34 -12.09 9.40
CA GLU A 8 0.47 -13.19 9.81
C GLU A 8 -0.76 -12.71 10.61
N THR A 9 -0.64 -11.59 11.32
CA THR A 9 -1.73 -11.03 12.15
C THR A 9 -2.72 -10.19 11.33
N PHE A 10 -2.22 -9.45 10.33
CA PHE A 10 -3.03 -8.51 9.55
C PHE A 10 -3.27 -8.96 8.11
N SER A 11 -2.84 -10.17 7.71
CA SER A 11 -3.07 -10.69 6.35
C SER A 11 -4.55 -10.71 5.95
N SER A 12 -5.45 -10.99 6.89
CA SER A 12 -6.90 -10.93 6.62
C SER A 12 -7.39 -9.50 6.40
N ASP A 13 -6.89 -8.57 7.20
CA ASP A 13 -7.33 -7.18 7.16
C ASP A 13 -6.79 -6.47 5.91
N LEU A 14 -5.58 -6.85 5.47
CA LEU A 14 -4.97 -6.38 4.21
C LEU A 14 -5.67 -6.92 2.95
N GLN A 15 -6.70 -7.77 3.08
CA GLN A 15 -7.60 -8.16 1.99
C GLN A 15 -8.84 -7.27 1.93
N ASP A 16 -9.18 -6.57 3.02
CA ASP A 16 -10.30 -5.65 3.05
C ASP A 16 -9.90 -4.31 2.43
N ARG A 17 -10.64 -3.91 1.39
CA ARG A 17 -10.31 -2.70 0.63
C ARG A 17 -10.41 -1.43 1.48
N GLU A 18 -11.39 -1.36 2.39
CA GLU A 18 -11.59 -0.19 3.25
C GLU A 18 -10.45 -0.07 4.26
N PHE A 19 -10.05 -1.18 4.87
CA PHE A 19 -8.89 -1.25 5.75
C PHE A 19 -7.59 -0.86 5.02
N VAL A 20 -7.35 -1.40 3.82
CA VAL A 20 -6.16 -1.07 3.02
C VAL A 20 -6.09 0.43 2.71
N LEU A 21 -7.21 1.04 2.31
CA LEU A 21 -7.26 2.47 2.04
C LEU A 21 -6.99 3.30 3.32
N GLY A 22 -7.59 2.92 4.45
CA GLY A 22 -7.33 3.56 5.74
C GLY A 22 -5.86 3.45 6.16
N TYR A 23 -5.29 2.25 6.08
CA TYR A 23 -3.90 1.98 6.43
C TYR A 23 -2.92 2.79 5.57
N LEU A 24 -3.16 2.88 4.26
CA LEU A 24 -2.32 3.68 3.36
C LEU A 24 -2.47 5.17 3.62
N GLN A 25 -3.69 5.65 3.91
CA GLN A 25 -3.94 7.05 4.21
C GLN A 25 -3.28 7.46 5.55
N GLU A 26 -3.50 6.71 6.62
CA GLU A 26 -2.86 6.96 7.93
C GLU A 26 -1.34 6.93 7.82
N SER A 27 -0.78 5.96 7.09
CA SER A 27 0.66 5.89 6.85
C SER A 27 1.21 7.13 6.14
N LEU A 28 0.43 7.69 5.20
CA LEU A 28 0.79 8.92 4.50
C LEU A 28 0.65 10.16 5.40
N GLU A 29 -0.38 10.22 6.25
CA GLU A 29 -0.65 11.35 7.14
C GLU A 29 0.35 11.43 8.31
N GLU A 30 0.64 10.31 8.96
CA GLU A 30 1.50 10.27 10.14
C GLU A 30 2.99 10.21 9.80
N GLY A 31 3.33 9.43 8.77
CA GLY A 31 4.72 9.10 8.44
C GLY A 31 5.20 9.59 7.09
N GLY A 32 4.33 10.29 6.35
CA GLY A 32 4.65 10.76 5.01
C GLY A 32 4.96 9.63 4.04
N ILE A 33 5.73 9.96 3.00
CA ILE A 33 5.99 9.03 1.90
C ILE A 33 6.73 7.76 2.32
N ILE A 34 7.55 7.80 3.38
CA ILE A 34 8.36 6.65 3.80
C ILE A 34 7.47 5.55 4.38
N LEU A 35 6.58 5.89 5.32
CA LEU A 35 5.65 4.91 5.89
C LEU A 35 4.62 4.47 4.85
N PHE A 36 4.13 5.39 4.02
CA PHE A 36 3.25 5.04 2.90
C PHE A 36 3.86 3.97 1.99
N LEU A 37 5.13 4.12 1.59
CA LEU A 37 5.80 3.13 0.74
C LEU A 37 6.00 1.79 1.45
N SER A 38 6.24 1.79 2.76
CA SER A 38 6.32 0.57 3.55
C SER A 38 4.96 -0.15 3.59
N ALA A 39 3.90 0.59 3.91
CA ALA A 39 2.54 0.08 3.96
C ALA A 39 2.09 -0.48 2.60
N LEU A 40 2.41 0.22 1.50
CA LEU A 40 2.09 -0.26 0.16
C LEU A 40 2.82 -1.57 -0.17
N LYS A 41 4.06 -1.76 0.29
CA LYS A 41 4.76 -3.04 0.14
C LYS A 41 4.10 -4.16 0.95
N ASP A 42 3.55 -3.85 2.12
CA ASP A 42 2.83 -4.85 2.91
C ASP A 42 1.55 -5.29 2.21
N VAL A 43 0.79 -4.34 1.64
CA VAL A 43 -0.40 -4.63 0.83
C VAL A 43 -0.04 -5.49 -0.38
N VAL A 44 1.02 -5.15 -1.11
CA VAL A 44 1.47 -5.95 -2.27
C VAL A 44 1.86 -7.37 -1.87
N LYS A 45 2.52 -7.56 -0.73
CA LYS A 45 2.86 -8.91 -0.23
C LYS A 45 1.63 -9.70 0.17
N ALA A 46 0.67 -9.07 0.87
CA ALA A 46 -0.56 -9.72 1.28
C ALA A 46 -1.40 -10.14 0.07
N ASP A 47 -1.48 -9.27 -0.95
CA ASP A 47 -2.09 -9.57 -2.24
C ASP A 47 -1.41 -10.79 -2.90
N GLN A 48 -0.08 -10.80 -3.02
CA GLN A 48 0.66 -11.91 -3.64
C GLN A 48 0.58 -13.23 -2.88
N SER A 49 0.45 -13.20 -1.55
CA SER A 49 0.31 -14.39 -0.72
C SER A 49 -1.03 -15.11 -0.92
N ASN A 50 -2.03 -14.40 -1.45
CA ASN A 50 -3.29 -15.02 -1.84
C ASN A 50 -3.09 -15.75 -3.18
N GLN A 51 -3.06 -17.09 -3.12
CA GLN A 51 -2.89 -17.98 -4.28
C GLN A 51 -4.00 -17.84 -5.35
N ASP A 52 -5.06 -17.08 -5.06
CA ASP A 52 -6.16 -16.76 -5.99
C ASP A 52 -5.85 -15.64 -6.99
N ASN A 53 -4.60 -15.15 -7.04
CA ASN A 53 -4.09 -14.24 -8.09
C ASN A 53 -3.94 -14.92 -9.48
N PHE A 54 -4.93 -15.72 -9.87
CA PHE A 54 -5.06 -16.34 -11.18
C PHE A 54 -5.34 -15.33 -12.29
N ASP A 55 -5.83 -14.13 -11.96
CA ASP A 55 -6.31 -13.14 -12.94
C ASP A 55 -5.29 -12.03 -13.29
N LYS A 56 -4.16 -11.93 -12.58
CA LYS A 56 -3.12 -10.94 -12.92
C LYS A 56 -2.25 -11.42 -14.06
N THR A 57 -2.06 -10.54 -15.05
CA THR A 57 -1.15 -10.77 -16.18
C THR A 57 0.29 -10.92 -15.71
N ASN A 58 1.14 -11.55 -16.53
CA ASN A 58 2.58 -11.65 -16.22
C ASN A 58 3.25 -10.29 -16.05
N ASP A 59 2.81 -9.27 -16.80
CA ASP A 59 3.36 -7.92 -16.72
C ASP A 59 3.01 -7.24 -15.40
N GLU A 60 1.79 -7.45 -14.89
CA GLU A 60 1.36 -6.94 -13.58
C GLU A 60 2.13 -7.62 -12.45
N LYS A 61 2.29 -8.96 -12.52
CA LYS A 61 3.10 -9.71 -11.54
C LYS A 61 4.54 -9.23 -11.51
N ASN A 62 5.15 -8.99 -12.68
CA ASN A 62 6.50 -8.44 -12.78
C ASN A 62 6.60 -7.02 -12.21
N THR A 63 5.59 -6.18 -12.46
CA THR A 63 5.52 -4.81 -11.92
C THR A 63 5.46 -4.83 -10.38
N LEU A 64 4.60 -5.67 -9.79
CA LEU A 64 4.51 -5.82 -8.33
C LEU A 64 5.82 -6.34 -7.73
N ASN A 65 6.43 -7.36 -8.34
CA ASN A 65 7.72 -7.89 -7.91
C ASN A 65 8.83 -6.83 -7.99
N HIS A 66 8.89 -6.06 -9.08
CA HIS A 66 9.85 -4.99 -9.24
C HIS A 66 9.70 -3.92 -8.15
N PHE A 67 8.46 -3.52 -7.86
CA PHE A 67 8.15 -2.56 -6.81
C PHE A 67 8.60 -3.04 -5.42
N LEU A 68 8.39 -4.32 -5.09
CA LEU A 68 8.85 -4.89 -3.81
C LEU A 68 10.37 -4.81 -3.64
N GLN A 69 11.13 -5.00 -4.72
CA GLN A 69 12.60 -4.94 -4.72
C GLN A 69 13.15 -3.49 -4.74
N SER A 70 12.34 -2.52 -5.17
CA SER A 70 12.79 -1.12 -5.30
C SER A 70 12.99 -0.46 -3.93
N GLN A 71 14.17 0.12 -3.69
CA GLN A 71 14.43 0.91 -2.48
C GLN A 71 13.83 2.32 -2.56
N HIS A 72 13.76 2.87 -3.78
CA HIS A 72 13.29 4.23 -4.05
C HIS A 72 12.35 4.22 -5.27
N PRO A 73 11.14 3.66 -5.12
CA PRO A 73 10.19 3.62 -6.22
C PRO A 73 9.81 5.04 -6.65
N THR A 74 9.82 5.26 -7.95
CA THR A 74 9.33 6.49 -8.57
C THR A 74 7.82 6.62 -8.37
N LEU A 75 7.30 7.85 -8.42
CA LEU A 75 5.86 8.09 -8.32
C LEU A 75 5.07 7.34 -9.40
N VAL A 76 5.65 7.16 -10.59
CA VAL A 76 5.04 6.40 -11.69
C VAL A 76 4.90 4.92 -11.33
N GLU A 77 5.91 4.33 -10.67
CA GLU A 77 5.84 2.94 -10.21
C GLU A 77 4.81 2.76 -9.10
N VAL A 78 4.77 3.70 -8.15
CA VAL A 78 3.74 3.73 -7.09
C VAL A 78 2.35 3.77 -7.71
N TYR A 79 2.11 4.67 -8.66
CA TYR A 79 0.81 4.80 -9.33
C TYR A 79 0.41 3.52 -10.08
N LYS A 80 1.35 2.88 -10.79
CA LYS A 80 1.10 1.60 -11.46
C LYS A 80 0.69 0.52 -10.47
N VAL A 81 1.36 0.43 -9.32
CA VAL A 81 1.04 -0.54 -8.27
C VAL A 81 -0.36 -0.31 -7.71
N LEU A 82 -0.70 0.95 -7.38
CA LEU A 82 -2.06 1.29 -6.91
C LEU A 82 -3.13 0.90 -7.93
N LYS A 83 -2.87 1.14 -9.21
CA LYS A 83 -3.79 0.77 -10.29
C LYS A 83 -3.98 -0.75 -10.39
N ILE A 84 -2.90 -1.53 -10.28
CA ILE A 84 -2.94 -3.01 -10.30
C ILE A 84 -3.73 -3.56 -9.11
N LEU A 85 -3.66 -2.89 -7.96
CA LEU A 85 -4.42 -3.23 -6.76
C LEU A 85 -5.86 -2.65 -6.77
N GLU A 86 -6.26 -1.97 -7.85
CA GLU A 86 -7.54 -1.26 -7.97
C GLU A 86 -7.81 -0.28 -6.82
N LEU A 87 -6.75 0.30 -6.26
CA LEU A 87 -6.82 1.27 -5.16
C LEU A 87 -6.84 2.68 -5.73
N ASP A 88 -7.87 3.44 -5.35
CA ASP A 88 -7.98 4.87 -5.66
C ASP A 88 -7.79 5.68 -4.37
N LEU A 89 -6.55 6.14 -4.16
CA LEU A 89 -6.19 6.96 -3.01
C LEU A 89 -6.57 8.41 -3.27
N GLN A 90 -7.67 8.84 -2.67
CA GLN A 90 -8.00 10.25 -2.62
C GLN A 90 -7.10 10.94 -1.59
N VAL A 91 -6.03 11.57 -2.05
CA VAL A 91 -5.23 12.45 -1.20
C VAL A 91 -6.05 13.70 -0.91
N LYS A 92 -6.68 13.74 0.27
CA LYS A 92 -7.23 14.98 0.79
C LYS A 92 -6.07 15.86 1.21
N LEU A 93 -5.88 16.98 0.49
CA LEU A 93 -5.07 18.06 1.03
C LEU A 93 -5.76 18.53 2.31
N LEU A 94 -5.14 18.24 3.46
CA LEU A 94 -5.50 18.90 4.70
C LEU A 94 -5.31 20.40 4.48
N SER A 95 -6.42 21.14 4.37
CA SER A 95 -6.39 22.58 4.31
C SER A 95 -5.59 23.10 5.51
N PRO A 96 -4.65 24.04 5.34
CA PRO A 96 -3.98 24.64 6.48
C PRO A 96 -5.06 25.23 7.38
N ILE A 97 -5.11 24.77 8.62
CA ILE A 97 -5.92 25.37 9.67
C ILE A 97 -5.48 26.83 9.72
N SER A 98 -6.30 27.72 9.17
CA SER A 98 -6.13 29.15 9.36
C SER A 98 -6.40 29.40 10.84
N THR A 99 -5.35 29.39 11.65
CA THR A 99 -5.35 29.96 12.99
C THR A 99 -5.57 31.47 12.82
N VAL A 100 -6.85 31.85 12.78
CA VAL A 100 -7.27 33.23 12.99
C VAL A 100 -7.20 33.46 14.50
N THR A 101 -6.33 34.37 14.92
CA THR A 101 -6.40 35.02 16.23
C THR A 101 -6.12 36.50 16.04
#